data_AF-A0A3D3UH06-F1
#
_entry.id   AF-A0A3D3UH06-F1
#
_cell.length_a   1.000
_cell.length_b   1.000
_cell.length_c   1.000
_cell.angle_alpha   90.00
_cell.angle_beta   90.00
_cell.angle_gamma   90.00
#
_symmetry.space_group_name_H-M   'P 1'
#
loop_
_entity.id
_entity.type
_entity.pdbx_description
1 polymer ?
#
loop_
_entity_poly.entity_id
_entity_poly.type
_entity_poly.pdbx_seq_one_letter_code
_entity_poly.pdbx_strand_id
1 'polypeptide(L)' 'RQSRQARMGRNPKTGEEVPIKPRRVLVFRPSHVLKERINGALAGRSAAAE' A
#
# COMPACT_ATOMS: atom_id res chain seq x y z
N ARG A 1 -13.26 -3.09 -0.66
CA ARG A 1 -12.97 -4.53 -0.50
C ARG A 1 -12.32 -5.02 -1.80
N GLN A 2 -11.13 -5.60 -1.76
CA GLN A 2 -10.46 -6.14 -2.95
C GLN A 2 -10.21 -7.64 -2.76
N SER A 3 -10.48 -8.43 -3.80
CA SER A 3 -10.19 -9.87 -3.80
C SER A 3 -8.74 -10.07 -4.22
N ARG A 4 -7.95 -10.77 -3.40
CA ARG A 4 -6.59 -11.20 -3.73
C ARG A 4 -6.64 -12.67 -4.17
N GLN A 5 -6.05 -12.97 -5.32
CA GLN A 5 -5.97 -14.31 -5.89
C GLN A 5 -4.95 -15.17 -5.14
N ALA A 6 -5.01 -16.49 -5.36
CA ALA A 6 -4.02 -17.42 -4.86
C ALA A 6 -2.65 -17.14 -5.49
N ARG A 7 -1.56 -17.31 -4.72
CA ARG A 7 -0.19 -17.19 -5.21
C ARG A 7 0.79 -17.91 -4.29
N MET A 8 1.96 -18.27 -4.80
CA MET A 8 3.07 -18.72 -3.96
C MET A 8 3.80 -17.51 -3.39
N GLY A 9 3.93 -17.46 -2.07
CA GLY A 9 4.76 -16.49 -1.36
C GLY A 9 6.01 -17.15 -0.81
N ARG A 10 6.80 -16.38 -0.04
CA ARG A 10 7.93 -16.90 0.71
C ARG A 10 7.89 -16.39 2.14
N ASN A 11 8.36 -17.19 3.08
CA ASN A 11 8.62 -16.72 4.43
C ASN A 11 9.78 -15.71 4.37
N PRO A 12 9.57 -14.42 4.73
CA PRO A 12 10.61 -13.40 4.62
C PRO A 12 11.88 -13.70 5.44
N LYS A 13 11.78 -14.59 6.43
CA LYS A 13 12.90 -14.94 7.32
C LYS A 13 13.68 -16.19 6.85
N THR A 14 13.02 -17.17 6.25
CA THR A 14 13.64 -18.47 5.89
C THR A 14 13.73 -18.73 4.39
N GLY A 15 12.97 -18.00 3.57
CA GLY A 15 12.94 -18.17 2.11
C GLY A 15 12.05 -19.33 1.62
N GLU A 16 11.54 -20.16 2.53
CA GLU A 16 10.64 -21.28 2.22
C GLU A 16 9.37 -20.82 1.48
N GLU A 17 8.94 -21.59 0.49
CA GLU A 17 7.75 -21.28 -0.29
C GLU A 17 6.47 -21.65 0.47
N VAL A 18 5.55 -20.68 0.58
CA VAL A 18 4.31 -20.83 1.34
C VAL A 18 3.11 -20.44 0.46
N PRO A 19 2.11 -21.32 0.30
CA PRO A 19 0.93 -21.02 -0.52
C PRO A 19 0.05 -19.98 0.17
N ILE A 20 -0.26 -18.91 -0.55
CA ILE A 20 -1.17 -17.85 -0.09
C ILE A 20 -2.55 -18.10 -0.69
N LYS A 21 -3.50 -18.50 0.15
CA LYS A 21 -4.90 -18.74 -0.23
C LYS A 21 -5.62 -17.44 -0.67
N PRO A 22 -6.63 -17.56 -1.56
CA PRO A 22 -7.41 -16.40 -1.98
C PRO A 22 -8.20 -15.83 -0.80
N ARG A 23 -8.21 -14.51 -0.65
CA ARG A 23 -8.90 -13.82 0.44
C ARG A 23 -9.38 -12.44 0.04
N ARG A 24 -10.38 -11.93 0.76
CA ARG A 24 -10.84 -10.54 0.63
C ARG A 24 -10.05 -9.66 1.59
N VAL A 25 -9.55 -8.53 1.11
CA VAL A 25 -8.81 -7.55 1.93
C VAL A 25 -9.49 -6.19 1.90
N LEU A 26 -9.26 -5.42 2.94
CA LEU A 26 -9.59 -4.00 2.98
C LEU A 26 -8.54 -3.23 2.19
N VAL A 27 -9.00 -2.27 1.40
CA VAL A 27 -8.13 -1.37 0.62
C VAL A 27 -8.69 0.01 0.81
N PHE A 28 -7.84 0.92 1.26
CA PHE A 28 -8.15 2.34 1.29
C PHE A 28 -7.84 2.93 -0.08
N ARG A 29 -8.79 3.67 -0.63
CA ARG A 29 -8.58 4.49 -1.83
C ARG A 29 -8.83 5.94 -1.42
N PRO A 30 -7.78 6.77 -1.30
CA PRO A 30 -7.98 8.17 -0.97
C PRO A 30 -8.78 8.87 -2.06
N SER A 31 -9.59 9.84 -1.68
CA SER A 31 -10.24 10.73 -2.66
C SER A 31 -9.20 11.65 -3.32
N HIS A 32 -9.52 12.16 -4.50
CA HIS A 32 -8.68 13.14 -5.19
C HIS A 32 -8.39 14.36 -4.29
N VAL A 33 -9.44 14.89 -3.65
CA VAL A 33 -9.33 16.01 -2.69
C VAL A 33 -8.35 15.70 -1.55
N LEU A 34 -8.42 14.51 -0.94
CA LEU A 34 -7.50 14.16 0.15
C LEU A 34 -6.06 14.03 -0.36
N LYS A 35 -5.87 13.41 -1.52
CA LYS A 35 -4.55 13.24 -2.15
C LYS A 35 -3.89 14.58 -2.45
N GLU A 36 -4.65 15.51 -3.04
CA GLU A 36 -4.18 16.87 -3.37
C GLU A 36 -3.77 17.65 -2.11
N ARG A 37 -4.61 17.64 -1.07
CA ARG A 37 -4.33 18.35 0.19
C ARG A 37 -3.04 17.85 0.85
N ILE A 38 -2.85 16.53 0.93
CA ILE A 38 -1.65 15.94 1.55
C ILE A 38 -0.40 16.22 0.70
N ASN A 39 -0.48 15.98 -0.61
CA ASN A 39 0.67 16.17 -1.50
C ASN A 39 1.10 17.65 -1.58
N GLY A 40 0.16 18.58 -1.68
CA GLY A 40 0.45 20.01 -1.65
C GLY A 40 1.07 20.47 -0.33
N ALA A 41 0.54 20.00 0.80
CA ALA A 41 1.10 20.33 2.11
C ALA A 41 2.49 19.72 2.36
N LEU A 42 2.86 18.63 1.69
CA LEU A 42 4.20 18.07 1.75
C LEU A 42 5.18 18.84 0.86
N ALA A 43 4.77 19.21 -0.36
CA ALA A 43 5.60 20.01 -1.26
C ALA A 43 6.00 21.37 -0.67
N GLY A 44 5.09 22.03 0.05
CA GLY A 44 5.39 23.28 0.75
C GLY A 44 6.35 23.13 1.94
N ARG A 45 6.48 21.92 2.52
CA ARG A 45 7.41 21.64 3.63
C ARG A 45 8.83 21.34 3.15
N SER A 46 8.98 20.70 1.99
CA SER A 46 10.29 20.43 1.42
C SER A 46 11.02 21.71 0.96
N ALA A 47 10.28 22.72 0.49
CA ALA A 47 10.88 24.00 0.07
C ALA A 47 11.30 24.93 1.23
N ALA A 48 10.85 24.65 2.46
CA ALA A 48 11.22 25.42 3.65
C ALA A 48 12.31 24.70 4.50
N ALA A 49 12.68 23.47 4.12
CA ALA A 49 13.71 22.66 4.77
C ALA A 49 15.02 22.61 3.95
N GLU A 50 15.07 23.33 2.83
CA GLU A 50 16.26 23.70 2.07
C GLU A 50 16.57 25.18 2.35
#